data_AF-A0A951QGQ1-F1
#
_entry.id   AF-A0A951QGQ1-F1
#
_cell.length_a   1.000
_cell.length_b   1.000
_cell.length_c   1.000
_cell.angle_alpha   90.00
_cell.angle_beta   90.00
_cell.angle_gamma   90.00
#
_symmetry.space_group_name_H-M   'P 1'
#
loop_
_entity.id
_entity.type
_entity.pdbx_description
1 polymer ?
#
loop_
_entity_poly.entity_id
_entity_poly.type
_entity_poly.pdbx_seq_one_letter_code
_entity_poly.pdbx_strand_id
1 'polypeptide(L)'
;MRHRTADSRIKKFIEDVLEQLWLTDETVGKVGGVFTVGGGYGDCGAGCELAQLGLLSAMAAGGMILVTLPKTTPGFEAAGMHWGAHGRSGGKAMEPVGITEDMTQAGWHHGANIARVTTAIAGKELLARGNVAPSPARSILTPRFARLRSSLY
;
A
#
# COMPACT_ATOMS: atom_id res chain seq x y z
N MET A 1 -22.43 0.86 3.96
CA MET A 1 -21.63 0.12 2.96
C MET A 1 -20.59 1.08 2.39
N ARG A 2 -19.27 0.86 2.61
CA ARG A 2 -18.22 1.71 2.03
C ARG A 2 -17.67 1.02 0.79
N HIS A 3 -18.05 1.49 -0.39
CA HIS A 3 -17.50 1.02 -1.66
C HIS A 3 -16.28 1.87 -2.05
N ARG A 4 -15.39 1.33 -2.89
CA ARG A 4 -14.32 2.08 -3.59
C ARG A 4 -13.20 2.63 -2.72
N THR A 5 -12.85 1.90 -1.66
CA THR A 5 -11.84 2.32 -0.68
C THR A 5 -11.29 1.09 0.04
N ALA A 6 -10.14 1.21 0.69
CA ALA A 6 -9.54 0.12 1.44
C ALA A 6 -10.50 -0.47 2.49
N ASP A 7 -10.34 -1.77 2.74
CA ASP A 7 -11.01 -2.50 3.81
C ASP A 7 -10.77 -1.80 5.17
N SER A 8 -11.76 -1.85 6.07
CA SER A 8 -11.66 -1.18 7.37
C SER A 8 -10.46 -1.65 8.20
N ARG A 9 -10.02 -2.91 8.03
CA ARG A 9 -8.81 -3.44 8.68
C ARG A 9 -7.55 -2.75 8.17
N ILE A 10 -7.47 -2.44 6.88
CA ILE A 10 -6.34 -1.73 6.29
C ILE A 10 -6.35 -0.26 6.69
N LYS A 11 -7.52 0.38 6.75
CA LYS A 11 -7.66 1.75 7.28
C LYS A 11 -7.20 1.84 8.72
N LYS A 12 -7.65 0.90 9.55
CA LYS A 12 -7.20 0.80 10.93
C LYS A 12 -5.69 0.61 11.02
N PHE A 13 -5.07 -0.20 10.15
CA PHE A 13 -3.61 -0.32 10.10
C PHE A 13 -2.93 0.99 9.71
N ILE A 14 -3.47 1.75 8.76
CA ILE A 14 -2.94 3.07 8.38
C ILE A 14 -2.98 4.00 9.60
N GLU A 15 -4.14 4.12 10.24
CA GLU A 15 -4.36 4.98 11.41
C GLU A 15 -3.51 4.55 12.63
N ASP A 16 -3.51 3.27 12.97
CA ASP A 16 -2.87 2.77 14.18
C ASP A 16 -1.35 2.59 14.02
N VAL A 17 -0.83 2.37 12.81
CA VAL A 17 0.58 2.02 12.60
C VAL A 17 1.27 3.01 11.67
N LEU A 18 0.76 3.19 10.46
CA LEU A 18 1.47 3.98 9.44
C LEU A 18 1.59 5.46 9.84
N GLU A 19 0.56 6.03 10.47
CA GLU A 19 0.61 7.40 10.98
C GLU A 19 1.67 7.59 12.08
N GLN A 20 1.90 6.59 12.94
CA GLN A 20 2.96 6.67 13.96
C GLN A 20 4.36 6.66 13.32
N LEU A 21 4.54 5.81 12.30
CA LEU A 21 5.80 5.72 11.56
C LEU A 21 6.05 6.98 10.71
N TRP A 22 4.99 7.60 10.20
CA TRP A 22 5.06 8.88 9.53
C TRP A 22 5.56 9.99 10.47
N LEU A 23 5.02 10.08 11.69
CA LEU A 23 5.45 11.08 12.67
C LEU A 23 6.91 10.94 13.13
N THR A 24 7.50 9.75 12.93
CA THR A 24 8.88 9.41 13.34
C THR A 24 9.84 9.28 12.16
N ASP A 25 9.41 9.61 10.94
CA ASP A 25 10.17 9.50 9.68
C ASP A 25 10.68 8.06 9.37
N GLU A 26 10.13 7.03 10.00
CA GLU A 26 10.60 5.64 9.85
C GLU A 26 10.29 5.05 8.47
N THR A 27 9.23 5.55 7.83
CA THR A 27 8.81 5.13 6.48
C THR A 27 9.48 5.94 5.37
N VAL A 28 10.17 7.04 5.69
CA VAL A 28 10.77 7.92 4.69
C VAL A 28 11.83 7.17 3.88
N GLY A 29 11.67 7.19 2.56
CA GLY A 29 12.54 6.51 1.60
C GLY A 29 12.34 4.99 1.52
N LYS A 30 11.38 4.40 2.26
CA LYS A 30 10.99 2.99 2.09
C LYS A 30 10.18 2.83 0.79
N VAL A 31 10.16 1.63 0.23
CA VAL A 31 9.43 1.34 -1.01
C VAL A 31 8.04 0.81 -0.69
N GLY A 32 7.02 1.33 -1.38
CA GLY A 32 5.63 0.89 -1.26
C GLY A 32 5.03 0.57 -2.63
N GLY A 33 4.11 -0.38 -2.65
CA GLY A 33 3.29 -0.72 -3.79
C GLY A 33 1.96 -1.29 -3.32
N VAL A 34 0.97 -1.31 -4.20
CA VAL A 34 -0.40 -1.68 -3.85
C VAL A 34 -0.94 -2.74 -4.79
N PHE A 35 -1.85 -3.55 -4.30
CA PHE A 35 -2.64 -4.45 -5.13
C PHE A 35 -4.04 -4.51 -4.56
N THR A 36 -5.00 -4.93 -5.38
CA THR A 36 -6.38 -5.16 -4.92
C THR A 36 -6.92 -6.45 -5.50
N VAL A 37 -7.90 -7.00 -4.81
CA VAL A 37 -8.73 -8.11 -5.30
C VAL A 37 -10.18 -7.75 -5.07
N GLY A 38 -11.04 -8.04 -6.03
CA GLY A 38 -12.48 -7.82 -5.85
C GLY A 38 -13.29 -8.09 -7.11
N GLY A 39 -14.60 -7.91 -6.98
CA GLY A 39 -15.55 -7.90 -8.10
C GLY A 39 -16.39 -6.63 -8.06
N GLY A 40 -17.34 -6.50 -8.99
CA GLY A 40 -18.19 -5.32 -9.09
C GLY A 40 -18.70 -5.07 -10.49
N TYR A 41 -19.70 -4.20 -10.59
CA TYR A 41 -20.17 -3.66 -11.87
C TYR A 41 -19.23 -2.56 -12.36
N GLY A 42 -18.96 -2.56 -13.66
CA GLY A 42 -17.88 -1.80 -14.29
C GLY A 42 -16.60 -2.63 -14.34
N ASP A 43 -15.75 -2.41 -15.35
CA ASP A 43 -14.43 -3.05 -15.42
C ASP A 43 -13.49 -2.49 -14.31
N CYS A 44 -12.18 -2.44 -14.54
CA CYS A 44 -11.18 -1.93 -13.59
C CYS A 44 -11.41 -0.48 -13.06
N GLY A 45 -12.51 0.19 -13.45
CA GLY A 45 -12.99 1.46 -12.88
C GLY A 45 -14.00 1.32 -11.71
N ALA A 46 -14.35 0.09 -11.30
CA ALA A 46 -15.35 -0.21 -10.26
C ALA A 46 -14.88 0.02 -8.80
N GLY A 47 -14.03 1.01 -8.58
CA GLY A 47 -13.56 1.42 -7.25
C GLY A 47 -12.24 0.80 -6.79
N CYS A 48 -11.69 -0.16 -7.53
CA CYS A 48 -10.34 -0.68 -7.29
C CYS A 48 -9.27 0.39 -7.56
N GLU A 49 -9.43 1.23 -8.58
CA GLU A 49 -8.56 2.37 -8.84
C GLU A 49 -8.54 3.37 -7.66
N LEU A 50 -9.71 3.80 -7.20
CA LEU A 50 -9.81 4.71 -6.04
C LEU A 50 -9.26 4.09 -4.76
N ALA A 51 -9.44 2.79 -4.57
CA ALA A 51 -8.86 2.08 -3.43
C ALA A 51 -7.32 2.07 -3.51
N GLN A 52 -6.74 1.76 -4.67
CA GLN A 52 -5.29 1.78 -4.86
C GLN A 52 -4.71 3.20 -4.71
N LEU A 53 -5.35 4.22 -5.28
CA LEU A 53 -4.96 5.62 -5.11
C LEU A 53 -5.00 6.06 -3.64
N GLY A 54 -6.04 5.68 -2.89
CA GLY A 54 -6.13 5.99 -1.46
C GLY A 54 -5.00 5.34 -0.65
N LEU A 55 -4.64 4.10 -0.98
CA LEU A 55 -3.52 3.40 -0.33
C LEU A 55 -2.16 4.04 -0.70
N LEU A 56 -1.95 4.36 -1.97
CA LEU A 56 -0.75 5.06 -2.43
C LEU A 56 -0.62 6.44 -1.80
N SER A 57 -1.73 7.16 -1.60
CA SER A 57 -1.74 8.45 -0.90
C SER A 57 -1.25 8.33 0.54
N ALA A 58 -1.62 7.27 1.26
CA ALA A 58 -1.14 7.03 2.62
C ALA A 58 0.38 6.74 2.65
N MET A 59 0.88 5.96 1.68
CA MET A 59 2.32 5.70 1.53
C MET A 59 3.09 6.98 1.16
N ALA A 60 2.52 7.80 0.27
CA ALA A 60 3.10 9.08 -0.12
C ALA A 60 3.21 10.05 1.07
N ALA A 61 2.18 10.11 1.92
CA ALA A 61 2.21 10.92 3.14
C ALA A 61 3.35 10.51 4.08
N GLY A 62 3.64 9.21 4.18
CA GLY A 62 4.77 8.68 4.94
C GLY A 62 6.14 8.84 4.28
N GLY A 63 6.25 9.54 3.13
CA GLY A 63 7.50 9.76 2.41
C GLY A 63 8.07 8.51 1.73
N MET A 64 7.22 7.55 1.38
CA MET A 64 7.65 6.32 0.70
C MET A 64 7.84 6.54 -0.81
N ILE A 65 8.74 5.77 -1.41
CA ILE A 65 8.93 5.68 -2.86
C ILE A 65 7.89 4.70 -3.41
N LEU A 66 7.06 5.18 -4.33
CA LEU A 66 5.95 4.41 -4.89
C LEU A 66 6.39 3.64 -6.14
N VAL A 67 6.14 2.34 -6.16
CA VAL A 67 6.33 1.49 -7.34
C VAL A 67 4.96 1.15 -7.91
N THR A 68 4.72 1.59 -9.13
CA THR A 68 3.49 1.35 -9.91
C THR A 68 3.66 0.14 -10.85
N LEU A 69 2.64 -0.18 -11.64
CA LEU A 69 2.65 -1.34 -12.54
C LEU A 69 2.68 -0.90 -14.01
N PRO A 70 3.81 -1.06 -14.72
CA PRO A 70 3.91 -0.74 -16.14
C PRO A 70 3.00 -1.64 -17.00
N LYS A 71 2.42 -1.07 -18.06
CA LYS A 71 1.59 -1.81 -19.03
C LYS A 71 2.33 -2.97 -19.72
N THR A 72 3.65 -2.91 -19.78
CA THR A 72 4.53 -3.94 -20.35
C THR A 72 4.73 -5.16 -19.44
N THR A 73 4.13 -5.17 -18.25
CA THR A 73 4.30 -6.27 -17.29
C THR A 73 3.58 -7.54 -17.79
N PRO A 74 4.20 -8.73 -17.74
CA PRO A 74 3.50 -9.97 -18.07
C PRO A 74 2.26 -10.17 -17.17
N GLY A 75 1.14 -10.60 -17.77
CA GLY A 75 -0.16 -10.72 -17.10
C GLY A 75 -0.95 -9.42 -16.98
N PHE A 76 -0.45 -8.28 -17.50
CA PHE A 76 -1.15 -6.99 -17.41
C PHE A 76 -2.53 -7.01 -18.08
N GLU A 77 -2.72 -7.78 -19.15
CA GLU A 77 -4.03 -7.93 -19.78
C GLU A 77 -5.08 -8.62 -18.90
N ALA A 78 -4.64 -9.50 -17.99
CA ALA A 78 -5.51 -10.26 -17.10
C ALA A 78 -5.80 -9.53 -15.77
N ALA A 79 -4.80 -8.84 -15.20
CA ALA A 79 -4.89 -8.22 -13.88
C ALA A 79 -4.10 -6.90 -13.76
N GLY A 80 -3.81 -6.23 -14.88
CA GLY A 80 -3.07 -4.99 -14.89
C GLY A 80 -3.94 -3.76 -14.60
N MET A 81 -3.45 -2.92 -13.69
CA MET A 81 -3.90 -1.55 -13.50
C MET A 81 -2.67 -0.68 -13.27
N HIS A 82 -2.64 0.53 -13.81
CA HIS A 82 -1.45 1.39 -13.80
C HIS A 82 -0.90 1.66 -12.39
N TRP A 83 -1.74 1.60 -11.35
CA TRP A 83 -1.34 1.81 -9.95
C TRP A 83 -0.75 0.55 -9.29
N GLY A 84 -1.12 -0.65 -9.75
CA GLY A 84 -0.80 -1.92 -9.11
C GLY A 84 -1.65 -3.08 -9.66
N ALA A 85 -1.32 -4.33 -9.32
CA ALA A 85 -2.10 -5.47 -9.82
C ALA A 85 -3.53 -5.51 -9.24
N HIS A 86 -4.52 -5.82 -10.08
CA HIS A 86 -5.92 -6.00 -9.68
C HIS A 86 -6.45 -7.36 -10.13
N GLY A 87 -6.58 -8.29 -9.20
CA GLY A 87 -7.20 -9.59 -9.45
C GLY A 87 -8.72 -9.48 -9.40
N ARG A 88 -9.39 -9.66 -10.53
CA ARG A 88 -10.85 -9.61 -10.59
C ARG A 88 -11.45 -10.97 -10.19
N SER A 89 -11.96 -11.08 -8.96
CA SER A 89 -12.51 -12.32 -8.41
C SER A 89 -13.96 -12.61 -8.77
N GLY A 90 -14.67 -11.62 -9.35
CA GLY A 90 -16.02 -11.76 -9.89
C GLY A 90 -16.06 -11.53 -11.40
N GLY A 91 -16.64 -12.47 -12.16
CA GLY A 91 -16.71 -12.39 -13.61
C GLY A 91 -17.69 -11.34 -14.13
N LYS A 92 -17.99 -11.39 -15.43
CA LYS A 92 -18.83 -10.37 -16.10
C LYS A 92 -20.28 -10.39 -15.61
N ALA A 93 -20.78 -11.56 -15.20
CA ALA A 93 -22.11 -11.75 -14.64
C ALA A 93 -22.10 -11.75 -13.11
N MET A 94 -21.03 -11.24 -12.47
CA MET A 94 -20.84 -11.24 -11.01
C MET A 94 -20.73 -12.63 -10.39
N GLU A 95 -20.50 -13.65 -11.21
CA GLU A 95 -20.21 -15.01 -10.78
C GLU A 95 -18.83 -15.08 -10.10
N PRO A 96 -18.66 -15.89 -9.05
CA PRO A 96 -17.36 -16.08 -8.43
C PRO A 96 -16.44 -16.83 -9.40
N VAL A 97 -15.38 -16.18 -9.85
CA VAL A 97 -14.35 -16.78 -10.73
C VAL A 97 -13.03 -17.02 -10.00
N GLY A 98 -12.84 -16.38 -8.84
CA GLY A 98 -11.60 -16.49 -8.07
C GLY A 98 -10.43 -15.78 -8.75
N ILE A 99 -9.20 -16.10 -8.31
CA ILE A 99 -7.96 -15.59 -8.91
C ILE A 99 -7.35 -16.67 -9.79
N THR A 100 -7.12 -16.35 -11.06
CA THR A 100 -6.53 -17.28 -12.03
C THR A 100 -5.01 -17.17 -12.06
N GLU A 101 -4.34 -18.18 -12.60
CA GLU A 101 -2.87 -18.18 -12.76
C GLU A 101 -2.38 -16.98 -13.59
N ASP A 102 -3.08 -16.63 -14.68
CA ASP A 102 -2.74 -15.45 -15.49
C ASP A 102 -2.79 -14.15 -14.68
N MET A 103 -3.78 -14.01 -13.78
CA MET A 103 -3.84 -12.86 -12.88
C MET A 103 -2.68 -12.85 -11.88
N THR A 104 -2.22 -14.02 -11.42
CA THR A 104 -1.08 -14.10 -10.50
C THR A 104 0.23 -13.66 -11.14
N GLN A 105 0.39 -13.76 -12.48
CA GLN A 105 1.59 -13.26 -13.15
C GLN A 105 1.78 -11.75 -12.94
N ALA A 106 0.73 -10.95 -13.11
CA ALA A 106 0.81 -9.50 -12.88
C ALA A 106 1.19 -9.19 -11.42
N GLY A 107 0.59 -9.91 -10.47
CA GLY A 107 0.90 -9.79 -9.05
C GLY A 107 2.36 -10.16 -8.72
N TRP A 108 2.85 -11.28 -9.28
CA TRP A 108 4.25 -11.71 -9.13
C TRP A 108 5.20 -10.63 -9.64
N HIS A 109 4.98 -10.14 -10.86
CA HIS A 109 5.89 -9.18 -11.47
C HIS A 109 5.83 -7.82 -10.79
N HIS A 110 4.67 -7.41 -10.28
CA HIS A 110 4.55 -6.22 -9.46
C HIS A 110 5.37 -6.34 -8.18
N GLY A 111 5.23 -7.45 -7.45
CA GLY A 111 6.03 -7.75 -6.26
C GLY A 111 7.54 -7.78 -6.55
N ALA A 112 7.94 -8.40 -7.67
CA ALA A 112 9.33 -8.44 -8.09
C ALA A 112 9.88 -7.04 -8.42
N ASN A 113 9.08 -6.16 -9.03
CA ASN A 113 9.48 -4.78 -9.28
C ASN A 113 9.68 -4.01 -7.97
N ILE A 114 8.77 -4.16 -7.00
CA ILE A 114 8.92 -3.57 -5.65
C ILE A 114 10.22 -4.07 -4.99
N ALA A 115 10.47 -5.37 -5.06
CA ALA A 115 11.69 -5.96 -4.50
C ALA A 115 12.96 -5.45 -5.18
N ARG A 116 12.99 -5.38 -6.52
CA ARG A 116 14.12 -4.85 -7.29
C ARG A 116 14.42 -3.40 -6.93
N VAL A 117 13.40 -2.55 -6.84
CA VAL A 117 13.56 -1.14 -6.43
C VAL A 117 14.09 -1.08 -5.01
N THR A 118 13.52 -1.87 -4.09
CA THR A 118 13.97 -1.96 -2.70
C THR A 118 15.46 -2.31 -2.61
N THR A 119 15.90 -3.35 -3.33
CA THR A 119 17.31 -3.75 -3.40
C THR A 119 18.18 -2.64 -3.99
N ALA A 120 17.72 -1.98 -5.06
CA ALA A 120 18.48 -0.93 -5.73
C ALA A 120 18.72 0.30 -4.85
N ILE A 121 17.83 0.56 -3.89
CA ILE A 121 17.92 1.72 -2.98
C ILE A 121 18.33 1.36 -1.55
N ALA A 122 18.56 0.08 -1.26
CA ALA A 122 18.91 -0.37 0.08
C ALA A 122 20.18 0.34 0.58
N GLY A 123 20.13 0.85 1.82
CA GLY A 123 21.22 1.59 2.45
C GLY A 123 21.45 3.00 1.91
N LYS A 124 20.61 3.51 1.00
CA LYS A 124 20.71 4.86 0.48
C LYS A 124 19.75 5.82 1.18
N GLU A 125 20.25 7.00 1.52
CA GLU A 125 19.42 8.12 1.98
C GLU A 125 19.01 8.97 0.78
N LEU A 126 17.82 8.67 0.23
CA LEU A 126 17.34 9.35 -0.97
C LEU A 126 16.52 10.61 -0.69
N LEU A 127 15.91 10.69 0.49
CA LEU A 127 15.01 11.77 0.89
C LEU A 127 15.48 12.38 2.21
N ALA A 128 15.26 13.68 2.38
CA ALA A 128 15.54 14.37 3.62
C ALA A 128 14.67 13.81 4.76
N ARG A 129 15.27 13.74 5.95
CA ARG A 129 14.62 13.40 7.22
C ARG A 129 14.72 14.61 8.13
N GLY A 130 13.75 14.83 9.01
CA GLY A 130 13.81 16.03 9.85
C GLY A 130 12.50 16.45 10.49
N ASN A 131 11.47 15.60 10.54
CA ASN A 131 10.43 15.83 11.51
C ASN A 131 11.06 15.76 12.89
N VAL A 132 11.30 16.94 13.47
CA VAL A 132 11.55 17.10 14.89
C VAL A 132 10.22 16.77 15.56
N ALA A 133 9.93 15.48 15.74
CA ALA A 133 8.94 15.07 16.72
C ALA A 133 9.30 15.81 18.03
N PRO A 134 8.35 16.51 18.70
CA PRO A 134 8.65 17.18 19.94
C PRO A 134 9.34 16.17 20.85
N SER A 135 10.50 16.54 21.40
CA SER A 135 11.21 15.72 22.39
C SER A 135 10.20 15.17 23.40
N PRO A 136 10.33 13.93 23.93
CA PRO A 136 9.33 13.32 24.82
C PRO A 136 8.83 14.23 25.95
N ALA A 137 9.65 15.18 26.41
CA ALA A 137 9.31 16.22 27.37
C ALA A 137 8.20 17.21 26.95
N ARG A 138 7.81 17.25 25.66
CA ARG A 138 6.74 18.12 25.11
C ARG A 138 5.51 17.34 24.64
N SER A 139 5.53 16.01 24.69
CA SER A 139 4.37 15.18 24.33
C SER A 139 3.45 15.02 25.54
N ILE A 140 2.58 16.01 25.75
CA ILE A 140 1.48 15.94 26.73
C ILE A 140 0.33 15.03 26.25
N LEU A 141 0.53 14.28 25.15
CA LEU A 141 -0.52 13.50 24.50
C LEU A 141 -0.48 12.01 24.91
N THR A 142 -1.24 11.76 25.97
CA THR A 142 -1.95 10.51 26.32
C THR A 142 -1.16 9.23 26.63
N PRO A 143 -1.57 8.48 27.69
CA PRO A 143 -0.85 7.31 28.22
C PRO A 143 -0.85 6.05 27.32
N ARG A 144 -1.34 6.12 26.07
CA ARG A 144 -1.32 4.98 25.13
C ARG A 144 0.06 4.73 24.52
N PHE A 145 0.89 5.75 24.37
CA PHE A 145 2.19 5.62 23.68
C PHE A 145 3.31 5.00 24.53
N ALA A 146 3.20 5.04 25.87
CA ALA A 146 4.24 4.51 26.75
C ALA A 146 4.26 2.96 26.83
N ARG A 147 3.17 2.29 26.46
CA ARG A 147 3.00 0.83 26.68
C ARG A 147 3.62 -0.07 25.62
N LEU A 148 4.04 0.46 24.47
CA LEU A 148 4.57 -0.35 23.36
C LEU A 148 6.10 -0.51 23.38
N ARG A 149 6.84 0.31 24.14
CA ARG A 149 8.31 0.15 24.27
C ARG A 149 8.73 -0.93 25.27
N SER A 150 7.84 -1.38 26.17
CA SER A 150 8.15 -2.38 27.20
C SER A 150 7.76 -3.82 26.82
N SER A 151 7.35 -4.08 25.57
CA SER A 151 6.95 -5.41 25.09
C SER A 151 7.84 -5.95 23.97
N LEU A 152 8.91 -5.23 23.62
CA LEU A 152 9.84 -5.61 22.55
C LEU A 152 11.29 -5.81 23.04
N TYR A 153 11.47 -5.99 24.35
CA TYR A 153 12.69 -6.54 24.97
C TYR A 153 12.29 -7.50 26.08
#